data_AF-A0A449I7L9-F1
#
_entry.id   AF-A0A449I7L9-F1
#
_cell.length_a   1.000
_cell.length_b   1.000
_cell.length_c   1.000
_cell.angle_alpha   90.00
_cell.angle_beta   90.00
_cell.angle_gamma   90.00
#
_symmetry.space_group_name_H-M   'P 1'
#
loop_
_entity.id
_entity.type
_entity.pdbx_description
1 polymer ?
#
loop_
_entity_poly.entity_id
_entity_poly.type
_entity_poly.pdbx_seq_one_letter_code
_entity_poly.pdbx_strand_id
1 'polypeptide(L)'
;MCDESVNAKIGMIYMEQSKKFISPGAWFSMKYPADWNEFEDGEGSFLFYNPSEWTGNFRISAYKGDATYGKDAVRQELKENQSATLVRLGSRECAYSKEMFEEEGNYYTSHLWITGEGNMVLECSFTVKKGDSTAEAEKIIASLEVRKEGAKYPAEIIPVRLSEIYQINEAYEWVDAIVKELLKKDFQGMEEDIAKMQQVIDKGDIGPKKKDAWLAFGIVLCVILANEVDGMEWHTLIDGNREAPVLLNTATGEWIDPMKLVWSKVKAGAKVELAETYDALF
;
A
#
# COMPACT_ATOMS: atom_id res chain seq x y z
N MET A 1 31.12 -8.38 -40.18
CA MET A 1 31.27 -7.56 -38.96
C MET A 1 30.15 -6.55 -39.00
N CYS A 2 28.97 -6.97 -38.52
CA CYS A 2 27.77 -6.15 -38.48
C CYS A 2 27.61 -5.63 -37.06
N ASP A 3 27.69 -4.31 -36.97
CA ASP A 3 27.24 -3.39 -35.95
C ASP A 3 26.54 -3.98 -34.69
N GLU A 4 27.31 -4.13 -33.60
CA GLU A 4 26.83 -4.43 -32.24
C GLU A 4 26.29 -3.19 -31.50
N SER A 5 26.18 -2.02 -32.14
CA SER A 5 25.85 -0.76 -31.46
C SER A 5 24.36 -0.37 -31.46
N VAL A 6 23.47 -1.20 -32.01
CA VAL A 6 22.02 -0.88 -32.12
C VAL A 6 21.15 -1.58 -31.07
N ASN A 7 21.67 -2.54 -30.29
CA ASN A 7 20.87 -3.33 -29.34
C ASN A 7 20.97 -2.93 -27.86
N ALA A 8 21.61 -1.80 -27.53
CA ALA A 8 21.76 -1.35 -26.12
C ALA A 8 20.88 -0.14 -25.76
N LYS A 9 19.84 0.19 -26.56
CA LYS A 9 19.06 1.43 -26.39
C LYS A 9 17.55 1.28 -26.17
N ILE A 10 17.04 0.08 -25.94
CA ILE A 10 15.62 -0.13 -25.62
C ILE A 10 15.50 -1.17 -24.51
N GLY A 11 15.93 -0.80 -23.30
CA GLY A 11 15.88 -1.68 -22.12
C GLY A 11 16.20 -0.98 -20.78
N MET A 12 16.30 0.34 -20.76
CA MET A 12 16.21 1.14 -19.53
C MET A 12 14.80 1.73 -19.47
N ILE A 13 13.82 0.87 -19.18
CA ILE A 13 12.66 1.36 -18.44
C ILE A 13 13.26 1.76 -17.09
N TYR A 14 13.23 3.05 -16.76
CA TYR A 14 13.63 3.53 -15.45
C TYR A 14 12.88 2.71 -14.40
N MET A 15 13.54 1.75 -13.74
CA MET A 15 13.00 1.23 -12.48
C MET A 15 12.89 2.44 -11.55
N GLU A 16 11.68 2.75 -11.10
CA GLU A 16 11.49 3.83 -10.14
C GLU A 16 12.43 3.59 -8.96
N GLN A 17 13.29 4.56 -8.67
CA GLN A 17 14.26 4.46 -7.57
C GLN A 17 13.59 4.54 -6.19
N SER A 18 12.26 4.72 -6.16
CA SER A 18 11.47 4.86 -4.94
C SER A 18 10.02 4.49 -5.21
N LYS A 19 9.38 3.84 -4.25
CA LYS A 19 7.94 3.64 -4.19
C LYS A 19 7.26 4.83 -3.51
N LYS A 20 6.00 5.10 -3.85
CA LYS A 20 5.16 6.10 -3.17
C LYS A 20 4.24 5.43 -2.16
N PHE A 21 4.10 6.02 -0.98
CA PHE A 21 3.11 5.64 0.02
C PHE A 21 2.14 6.81 0.24
N ILE A 22 0.85 6.51 0.38
CA ILE A 22 -0.19 7.45 0.80
C ILE A 22 -0.92 6.78 1.97
N SER A 23 -0.92 7.44 3.13
CA SER A 23 -1.52 6.89 4.35
C SER A 23 -3.05 6.71 4.20
N PRO A 24 -3.68 5.85 5.01
CA PRO A 24 -5.14 5.82 5.11
C PRO A 24 -5.75 7.19 5.34
N GLY A 25 -6.86 7.47 4.67
CA GLY A 25 -7.52 8.78 4.64
C GLY A 25 -6.72 9.86 3.90
N ALA A 26 -5.65 9.48 3.20
CA ALA A 26 -4.71 10.36 2.52
C ALA A 26 -4.23 11.53 3.40
N TRP A 27 -3.81 11.26 4.65
CA TRP A 27 -3.34 12.31 5.57
C TRP A 27 -1.94 12.80 5.18
N PHE A 28 -1.05 11.88 4.84
CA PHE A 28 0.29 12.21 4.34
C PHE A 28 0.67 11.30 3.17
N SER A 29 1.71 11.71 2.45
CA SER A 29 2.40 10.85 1.49
C SER A 29 3.91 10.95 1.64
N MET A 30 4.61 9.90 1.23
CA MET A 30 6.07 9.85 1.23
C MET A 30 6.59 8.99 0.08
N LYS A 31 7.89 9.09 -0.17
CA LYS A 31 8.62 8.17 -1.02
C LYS A 31 9.59 7.34 -0.18
N TYR A 32 9.71 6.06 -0.49
CA TYR A 32 10.59 5.12 0.20
C TYR A 32 11.36 4.25 -0.80
N PRO A 33 12.48 3.62 -0.41
CA PRO A 33 13.30 2.82 -1.32
C PRO A 33 12.49 1.71 -2.02
N ALA A 34 12.80 1.45 -3.30
CA ALA A 34 12.01 0.53 -4.11
C ALA A 34 12.18 -0.95 -3.70
N ASP A 35 13.28 -1.28 -3.05
CA ASP A 35 13.62 -2.58 -2.49
C ASP A 35 13.02 -2.81 -1.09
N TRP A 36 12.35 -1.81 -0.51
CA TRP A 36 11.63 -1.93 0.74
C TRP A 36 10.17 -2.35 0.53
N ASN A 37 9.63 -3.05 1.52
CA ASN A 37 8.23 -3.45 1.60
C ASN A 37 7.58 -2.93 2.89
N GLU A 38 6.25 -2.83 2.88
CA GLU A 38 5.44 -2.54 4.08
C GLU A 38 5.19 -3.84 4.86
N PHE A 39 5.21 -3.76 6.19
CA PHE A 39 4.96 -4.87 7.10
C PHE A 39 4.03 -4.46 8.24
N GLU A 40 3.43 -5.46 8.88
CA GLU A 40 2.54 -5.26 10.03
C GLU A 40 3.30 -4.58 11.19
N ASP A 41 2.63 -3.63 11.85
CA ASP A 41 3.12 -2.92 13.04
C ASP A 41 1.92 -2.60 13.95
N GLY A 42 2.06 -1.68 14.90
CA GLY A 42 0.94 -1.26 15.75
C GLY A 42 -0.14 -0.47 15.00
N GLU A 43 -1.36 -0.42 15.56
CA GLU A 43 -2.46 0.37 15.01
C GLU A 43 -2.05 1.84 14.79
N GLY A 44 -2.18 2.33 13.55
CA GLY A 44 -1.82 3.70 13.18
C GLY A 44 -0.32 3.93 12.92
N SER A 45 0.49 2.87 12.95
CA SER A 45 1.91 2.88 12.61
C SER A 45 2.17 2.03 11.36
N PHE A 46 3.12 2.47 10.52
CA PHE A 46 3.48 1.82 9.27
C PHE A 46 4.97 1.48 9.27
N LEU A 47 5.31 0.20 9.13
CA LEU A 47 6.69 -0.30 9.14
C LEU A 47 7.18 -0.62 7.73
N PHE A 48 8.37 -0.16 7.40
CA PHE A 48 9.05 -0.42 6.14
C PHE A 48 10.49 -0.87 6.36
N TYR A 49 10.91 -1.92 5.65
CA TYR A 49 12.31 -2.35 5.58
C TYR A 49 12.58 -3.18 4.31
N ASN A 50 13.85 -3.37 3.97
CA ASN A 50 14.26 -4.29 2.92
C ASN A 50 14.30 -5.74 3.48
N PRO A 51 13.46 -6.66 2.99
CA PRO A 51 13.42 -8.04 3.49
C PRO A 51 14.59 -8.92 3.04
N SER A 52 15.32 -8.52 1.99
CA SER A 52 16.45 -9.27 1.44
C SER A 52 17.79 -8.85 2.04
N GLU A 53 18.02 -7.55 2.19
CA GLU A 53 19.21 -6.97 2.79
C GLU A 53 18.80 -5.91 3.80
N TRP A 54 18.74 -6.30 5.08
CA TRP A 54 18.23 -5.42 6.12
C TRP A 54 19.17 -4.23 6.38
N THR A 55 18.69 -3.03 6.05
CA THR A 55 19.38 -1.75 6.29
C THR A 55 18.76 -0.92 7.44
N GLY A 56 17.67 -1.41 8.03
CA GLY A 56 16.99 -0.78 9.15
C GLY A 56 15.48 -0.90 9.07
N ASN A 57 14.81 -0.60 10.18
CA ASN A 57 13.35 -0.61 10.29
C ASN A 57 12.84 0.82 10.40
N PHE A 58 12.20 1.34 9.35
CA PHE A 58 11.57 2.66 9.38
C PHE A 58 10.12 2.53 9.80
N ARG A 59 9.70 3.30 10.80
CA ARG A 59 8.31 3.41 11.20
C ARG A 59 7.83 4.84 11.08
N ILE A 60 6.56 5.00 10.72
CA ILE A 60 5.90 6.30 10.75
C ILE A 60 4.48 6.15 11.31
N SER A 61 4.14 7.04 12.24
CA SER A 61 2.78 7.21 12.76
C SER A 61 2.32 8.65 12.57
N ALA A 62 1.02 8.86 12.42
CA ALA A 62 0.44 10.19 12.24
C ALA A 62 -0.72 10.45 13.21
N TYR A 63 -0.73 11.64 13.81
CA TYR A 63 -1.75 12.04 14.77
C TYR A 63 -2.29 13.42 14.41
N LYS A 64 -3.62 13.58 14.47
CA LYS A 64 -4.30 14.86 14.29
C LYS A 64 -4.67 15.47 15.64
N GLY A 65 -4.60 16.81 15.71
CA GLY A 65 -4.99 17.59 16.87
C GLY A 65 -5.49 18.98 16.47
N ASP A 66 -5.21 19.98 17.31
CA ASP A 66 -5.58 21.37 17.06
C ASP A 66 -4.76 22.01 15.92
N ALA A 67 -5.17 23.19 15.45
CA ALA A 67 -4.60 23.85 14.26
C ALA A 67 -3.06 24.05 14.26
N THR A 68 -2.44 24.09 15.44
CA THR A 68 -0.98 24.26 15.62
C THR A 68 -0.26 23.01 16.10
N TYR A 69 -0.98 21.89 16.25
CA TYR A 69 -0.51 20.66 16.88
C TYR A 69 0.83 20.18 16.32
N GLY A 70 1.02 20.22 15.00
CA GLY A 70 2.27 19.82 14.36
C GLY A 70 3.49 20.58 14.86
N LYS A 71 3.41 21.92 14.90
CA LYS A 71 4.53 22.77 15.36
C LYS A 71 4.71 22.71 16.87
N ASP A 72 3.62 22.59 17.61
CA ASP A 72 3.66 22.55 19.06
C ASP A 72 4.26 21.23 19.57
N ALA A 73 4.00 20.10 18.92
CA ALA A 73 4.64 18.83 19.24
C ALA A 73 6.17 18.88 19.07
N VAL A 74 6.68 19.49 17.99
CA VAL A 74 8.13 19.66 17.80
C VAL A 74 8.75 20.48 18.92
N ARG A 75 8.10 21.59 19.32
CA ARG A 75 8.57 22.44 20.42
C ARG A 75 8.52 21.72 21.76
N GLN A 76 7.47 20.93 21.98
CA GLN A 76 7.26 20.17 23.19
C GLN A 76 8.34 19.09 23.33
N GLU A 77 8.62 18.32 22.27
CA GLU A 77 9.67 17.30 22.28
C GLU A 77 11.04 17.92 22.59
N LEU A 78 11.39 19.05 21.96
CA LEU A 78 12.66 19.77 22.25
C LEU A 78 12.75 20.31 23.69
N LYS A 79 11.61 20.55 24.34
CA LYS A 79 11.54 21.06 25.71
C LYS A 79 11.64 19.93 26.73
N GLU A 80 11.00 18.80 26.47
CA GLU A 80 10.86 17.70 27.42
C GLU A 80 11.98 16.66 27.30
N ASN A 81 12.45 16.39 26.08
CA ASN A 81 13.53 15.45 25.83
C ASN A 81 14.88 16.19 25.75
N GLN A 82 15.68 16.07 26.81
CA GLN A 82 17.00 16.73 26.90
C GLN A 82 18.02 16.22 25.86
N SER A 83 17.77 15.05 25.26
CA SER A 83 18.62 14.51 24.19
C SER A 83 18.19 14.98 22.80
N ALA A 84 17.00 15.57 22.68
CA ALA A 84 16.47 16.03 21.40
C ALA A 84 17.16 17.31 20.93
N THR A 85 17.43 17.36 19.63
CA THR A 85 18.02 18.53 18.95
C THR A 85 17.20 18.88 17.73
N LEU A 86 17.10 20.18 17.43
CA LEU A 86 16.39 20.64 16.24
C LEU A 86 17.26 20.35 15.00
N VAL A 87 16.73 19.56 14.07
CA VAL A 87 17.34 19.29 12.78
C VAL A 87 16.39 19.69 11.65
N ARG A 88 16.94 19.90 10.46
CA ARG A 88 16.16 20.19 9.25
C ARG A 88 16.41 19.12 8.19
N LEU A 89 15.33 18.45 7.78
CA LEU A 89 15.33 17.40 6.75
C LEU A 89 14.43 17.86 5.60
N GLY A 90 15.05 18.22 4.47
CA GLY A 90 14.34 18.92 3.39
C GLY A 90 13.79 20.27 3.86
N SER A 91 12.48 20.47 3.72
CA SER A 91 11.77 21.66 4.22
C SER A 91 11.25 21.52 5.65
N ARG A 92 11.43 20.36 6.30
CA ARG A 92 10.82 20.04 7.60
C ARG A 92 11.77 20.32 8.75
N GLU A 93 11.20 20.87 9.82
CA GLU A 93 11.83 20.97 11.13
C GLU A 93 11.44 19.74 11.96
N CYS A 94 12.44 19.07 12.51
CA CYS A 94 12.24 17.85 13.31
C CYS A 94 12.95 18.00 14.65
N ALA A 95 12.29 17.59 15.72
CA ALA A 95 12.95 17.28 16.98
C ALA A 95 13.54 15.88 16.86
N TYR A 96 14.87 15.79 16.86
CA TYR A 96 15.60 14.54 16.64
C TYR A 96 16.31 14.08 17.89
N SER A 97 16.08 12.84 18.30
CA SER A 97 16.80 12.16 19.37
C SER A 97 17.25 10.77 18.91
N LYS A 98 18.14 10.15 19.69
CA LYS A 98 18.57 8.77 19.45
C LYS A 98 18.90 8.06 20.75
N GLU A 99 18.64 6.76 20.77
CA GLU A 99 18.90 5.90 21.90
C GLU A 99 19.63 4.63 21.44
N MET A 100 20.67 4.23 22.18
CA MET A 100 21.37 2.97 21.95
C MET A 100 20.83 1.91 22.89
N PHE A 101 20.59 0.72 22.36
CA PHE A 101 20.13 -0.41 23.15
C PHE A 101 20.80 -1.71 22.67
N GLU A 102 20.73 -2.73 23.50
CA GLU A 102 21.22 -4.08 23.23
C GLU A 102 20.02 -5.02 23.17
N GLU A 103 19.94 -5.82 22.10
CA GLU A 103 18.91 -6.84 21.92
C GLU A 103 19.58 -8.11 21.40
N GLU A 104 19.39 -9.22 22.12
CA GLU A 104 19.99 -10.52 21.81
C GLU A 104 21.53 -10.46 21.59
N GLY A 105 22.23 -9.62 22.36
CA GLY A 105 23.69 -9.44 22.26
C GLY A 105 24.14 -8.58 21.08
N ASN A 106 23.22 -8.03 20.29
CA ASN A 106 23.50 -7.09 19.21
C ASN A 106 23.19 -5.66 19.66
N TYR A 107 24.04 -4.71 19.25
CA TYR A 107 23.85 -3.30 19.55
C TYR A 107 23.15 -2.57 18.41
N TYR A 108 22.10 -1.85 18.75
CA TYR A 108 21.29 -1.06 17.82
C TYR A 108 21.27 0.42 18.22
N THR A 109 20.84 1.26 17.30
CA THR A 109 20.48 2.65 17.56
C THR A 109 19.09 2.90 17.02
N SER A 110 18.18 3.31 17.90
CA SER A 110 16.87 3.83 17.51
C SER A 110 16.99 5.34 17.32
N HIS A 111 16.66 5.82 16.14
CA HIS A 111 16.62 7.22 15.79
C HIS A 111 15.17 7.68 15.75
N LEU A 112 14.83 8.79 16.41
CA LEU A 112 13.47 9.31 16.50
C LEU A 112 13.41 10.73 15.94
N TRP A 113 12.44 11.01 15.09
CA TRP A 113 12.12 12.34 14.59
C TRP A 113 10.64 12.64 14.82
N ILE A 114 10.38 13.67 15.62
CA ILE A 114 9.06 14.28 15.73
C ILE A 114 9.02 15.48 14.79
N THR A 115 8.08 15.48 13.84
CA THR A 115 7.83 16.61 12.94
C THR A 115 6.33 16.84 12.80
N GLY A 116 5.92 17.96 12.21
CA GLY A 116 4.50 18.22 12.02
C GLY A 116 4.23 19.49 11.24
N GLU A 117 3.04 19.54 10.63
CA GLU A 117 2.55 20.69 9.89
C GLU A 117 1.05 20.88 10.14
N GLY A 118 0.65 22.12 10.40
CA GLY A 118 -0.73 22.44 10.73
C GLY A 118 -1.22 21.63 11.92
N ASN A 119 -2.31 20.90 11.72
CA ASN A 119 -2.95 20.09 12.74
C ASN A 119 -2.44 18.64 12.83
N MET A 120 -1.34 18.30 12.15
CA MET A 120 -0.83 16.94 12.11
C MET A 120 0.61 16.84 12.63
N VAL A 121 0.83 15.82 13.45
CA VAL A 121 2.14 15.37 13.94
C VAL A 121 2.48 14.06 13.26
N LEU A 122 3.74 13.92 12.89
CA LEU A 122 4.33 12.71 12.33
C LEU A 122 5.47 12.29 13.26
N GLU A 123 5.37 11.07 13.77
CA GLU A 123 6.41 10.43 14.56
C GLU A 123 7.09 9.40 13.66
N CYS A 124 8.37 9.64 13.34
CA CYS A 124 9.16 8.75 12.51
C CYS A 124 10.26 8.12 13.38
N SER A 125 10.45 6.81 13.29
CA SER A 125 11.61 6.16 13.90
C SER A 125 12.37 5.32 12.88
N PHE A 126 13.68 5.17 13.10
CA PHE A 126 14.53 4.30 12.30
C PHE A 126 15.48 3.52 13.20
N THR A 127 15.33 2.21 13.24
CA THR A 127 16.19 1.33 14.03
C THR A 127 17.20 0.65 13.13
N VAL A 128 18.49 0.85 13.41
CA VAL A 128 19.62 0.28 12.64
C VAL A 128 20.66 -0.34 13.58
N LYS A 129 21.61 -1.11 13.04
CA LYS A 129 22.77 -1.54 13.84
C LYS A 129 23.56 -0.31 14.28
N LYS A 130 24.18 -0.42 15.44
CA LYS A 130 25.00 0.66 15.98
C LYS A 130 26.11 1.05 14.98
N GLY A 131 26.06 2.30 14.53
CA GLY A 131 27.05 2.88 13.61
C GLY A 131 26.60 2.92 12.15
N ASP A 132 25.49 2.27 11.79
CA ASP A 132 24.94 2.30 10.44
C ASP A 132 24.30 3.67 10.11
N SER A 133 24.06 3.89 8.81
CA SER A 133 23.62 5.18 8.29
C SER A 133 22.12 5.41 8.49
N THR A 134 21.75 6.67 8.76
CA THR A 134 20.36 7.16 8.78
C THR A 134 19.89 7.73 7.43
N ALA A 135 20.72 7.70 6.39
CA ALA A 135 20.49 8.44 5.15
C ALA A 135 19.19 8.05 4.43
N GLU A 136 18.77 6.79 4.53
CA GLU A 136 17.51 6.33 3.93
C GLU A 136 16.30 6.94 4.64
N ALA A 137 16.25 6.85 5.98
CA ALA A 137 15.20 7.47 6.78
C ALA A 137 15.14 8.99 6.60
N GLU A 138 16.29 9.67 6.56
CA GLU A 138 16.35 11.11 6.31
C GLU A 138 15.78 11.50 4.95
N LYS A 139 16.03 10.70 3.90
CA LYS A 139 15.44 10.90 2.56
C LYS A 139 13.93 10.66 2.57
N ILE A 140 13.45 9.63 3.26
CA ILE A 140 12.01 9.37 3.42
C ILE A 140 11.35 10.56 4.10
N ILE A 141 11.90 11.02 5.23
CA ILE A 141 11.35 12.15 5.99
C ILE A 141 11.38 13.44 5.16
N ALA A 142 12.46 13.68 4.41
CA ALA A 142 12.55 14.85 3.53
C ALA A 142 11.51 14.84 2.39
N SER A 143 10.98 13.67 2.02
CA SER A 143 9.95 13.50 1.00
C SER A 143 8.51 13.59 1.54
N LEU A 144 8.32 13.65 2.86
CA LEU A 144 7.00 13.67 3.48
C LEU A 144 6.22 14.91 3.04
N GLU A 145 4.96 14.71 2.66
CA GLU A 145 4.00 15.75 2.34
C GLU A 145 2.75 15.57 3.21
N VAL A 146 2.36 16.61 3.95
CA VAL A 146 1.07 16.64 4.65
C VAL A 146 0.02 17.07 3.64
N ARG A 147 -1.02 16.24 3.45
CA ARG A 147 -2.13 16.60 2.58
C ARG A 147 -3.08 17.54 3.32
N LYS A 148 -3.54 18.56 2.59
CA LYS A 148 -4.41 19.61 3.12
C LYS A 148 -5.85 19.14 3.13
N GLU A 149 -6.51 19.33 4.26
CA GLU A 149 -7.94 19.06 4.38
C GLU A 149 -8.75 19.91 3.39
N GLY A 150 -9.74 19.29 2.74
CA GLY A 150 -10.58 19.94 1.72
C GLY A 150 -9.89 20.20 0.37
N ALA A 151 -8.58 19.94 0.24
CA ALA A 151 -7.91 20.02 -1.05
C ALA A 151 -8.28 18.82 -1.93
N LYS A 152 -8.44 19.06 -3.23
CA LYS A 152 -8.67 18.00 -4.22
C LYS A 152 -7.34 17.47 -4.72
N TYR A 153 -7.12 16.19 -4.53
CA TYR A 153 -6.00 15.45 -5.10
C TYR A 153 -6.50 14.64 -6.31
N PRO A 154 -5.75 14.57 -7.41
CA PRO A 154 -6.09 13.69 -8.52
C PRO A 154 -6.05 12.23 -8.06
N ALA A 155 -6.72 11.34 -8.81
CA ALA A 155 -6.63 9.91 -8.58
C ALA A 155 -5.19 9.44 -8.81
N GLU A 156 -4.69 8.58 -7.92
CA GLU A 156 -3.33 8.05 -7.97
C GLU A 156 -3.33 6.53 -7.81
N ILE A 157 -2.46 5.88 -8.56
CA ILE A 157 -2.15 4.46 -8.43
C ILE A 157 -0.79 4.38 -7.74
N ILE A 158 -0.73 3.75 -6.57
CA ILE A 158 0.49 3.56 -5.79
C ILE A 158 0.74 2.06 -5.58
N PRO A 159 1.99 1.65 -5.28
CA PRO A 159 2.27 0.30 -4.83
C PRO A 159 1.27 -0.15 -3.78
N VAL A 160 0.79 -1.40 -3.89
CA VAL A 160 -0.26 -1.91 -3.00
C VAL A 160 0.16 -1.79 -1.54
N ARG A 161 -0.71 -1.21 -0.72
CA ARG A 161 -0.51 -1.11 0.72
C ARG A 161 -0.92 -2.40 1.40
N LEU A 162 -0.37 -2.66 2.57
CA LEU A 162 -0.71 -3.82 3.38
C LEU A 162 -2.22 -3.92 3.68
N SER A 163 -2.89 -2.78 3.90
CA SER A 163 -4.35 -2.72 4.08
C SER A 163 -5.16 -3.22 2.88
N GLU A 164 -4.71 -2.99 1.65
CA GLU A 164 -5.35 -3.53 0.45
C GLU A 164 -4.97 -4.99 0.20
N ILE A 165 -3.75 -5.41 0.59
CA ILE A 165 -3.37 -6.84 0.60
C ILE A 165 -4.32 -7.63 1.50
N TYR A 166 -4.65 -7.11 2.69
CA TYR A 166 -5.63 -7.75 3.57
C TYR A 166 -7.02 -7.85 2.93
N GLN A 167 -7.50 -6.79 2.28
CA GLN A 167 -8.77 -6.85 1.54
C GLN A 167 -8.77 -7.91 0.44
N ILE A 168 -7.64 -8.07 -0.27
CA ILE A 168 -7.50 -9.10 -1.31
C ILE A 168 -7.57 -10.50 -0.70
N ASN A 169 -6.82 -10.74 0.38
CA ASN A 169 -6.80 -12.03 1.06
C ASN A 169 -8.15 -12.39 1.69
N GLU A 170 -8.79 -11.45 2.38
CA GLU A 170 -10.12 -11.64 2.97
C GLU A 170 -11.18 -11.96 1.90
N ALA A 171 -11.12 -11.28 0.75
CA ALA A 171 -12.01 -11.57 -0.38
C ALA A 171 -11.79 -12.99 -0.93
N TYR A 172 -10.52 -13.39 -1.10
CA TYR A 172 -10.17 -14.72 -1.57
C TYR A 172 -10.64 -15.81 -0.59
N GLU A 173 -10.30 -15.67 0.68
CA GLU A 173 -10.71 -16.60 1.74
C GLU A 173 -12.23 -16.72 1.84
N TRP A 174 -12.95 -15.61 1.71
CA TRP A 174 -14.41 -15.63 1.71
C TRP A 174 -14.99 -16.39 0.50
N VAL A 175 -14.43 -16.19 -0.71
CA VAL A 175 -14.88 -16.91 -1.92
C VAL A 175 -14.55 -18.40 -1.83
N ASP A 176 -13.36 -18.78 -1.37
CA ASP A 176 -13.00 -20.19 -1.13
C ASP A 176 -13.98 -20.84 -0.14
N ALA A 177 -14.23 -20.18 1.00
CA ALA A 177 -15.14 -20.67 2.01
C ALA A 177 -16.57 -20.90 1.49
N ILE A 178 -17.13 -19.94 0.74
CA ILE A 178 -18.51 -20.07 0.22
C ILE A 178 -18.61 -21.10 -0.93
N VAL A 179 -17.56 -21.24 -1.76
CA VAL A 179 -17.47 -22.32 -2.76
C VAL A 179 -17.47 -23.67 -2.06
N LYS A 180 -16.66 -23.83 -1.02
CA LYS A 180 -16.60 -25.06 -0.23
C LYS A 180 -17.90 -25.35 0.49
N GLU A 181 -18.56 -24.33 1.05
CA GLU A 181 -19.82 -24.48 1.75
C GLU A 181 -20.96 -24.92 0.80
N LEU A 182 -21.16 -24.20 -0.30
CA LEU A 182 -22.32 -24.40 -1.18
C LEU A 182 -22.10 -25.50 -2.23
N LEU A 183 -20.88 -25.68 -2.71
CA LEU A 183 -20.58 -26.61 -3.81
C LEU A 183 -19.87 -27.88 -3.37
N LYS A 184 -19.33 -27.92 -2.14
CA LYS A 184 -18.49 -29.03 -1.64
C LYS A 184 -17.30 -29.31 -2.58
N LYS A 185 -16.71 -28.26 -3.13
CA LYS A 185 -15.55 -28.29 -4.03
C LYS A 185 -14.44 -27.43 -3.45
N ASP A 186 -13.21 -27.78 -3.79
CA ASP A 186 -12.05 -26.95 -3.50
C ASP A 186 -11.92 -25.81 -4.53
N PHE A 187 -11.27 -24.72 -4.11
CA PHE A 187 -10.99 -23.52 -4.90
C PHE A 187 -9.47 -23.29 -4.94
N GLN A 188 -8.90 -23.10 -6.13
CA GLN A 188 -7.46 -22.94 -6.35
C GLN A 188 -7.10 -21.53 -6.85
N GLY A 189 -8.09 -20.72 -7.22
CA GLY A 189 -7.87 -19.40 -7.78
C GLY A 189 -7.33 -19.45 -9.21
N MET A 190 -7.76 -20.44 -9.99
CA MET A 190 -7.39 -20.62 -11.41
C MET A 190 -8.59 -20.35 -12.33
N GLU A 191 -8.36 -20.22 -13.64
CA GLU A 191 -9.43 -19.92 -14.60
C GLU A 191 -10.62 -20.91 -14.53
N GLU A 192 -10.34 -22.20 -14.30
CA GLU A 192 -11.36 -23.25 -14.14
C GLU A 192 -12.32 -23.00 -12.96
N ASP A 193 -11.90 -22.22 -11.97
CA ASP A 193 -12.70 -21.91 -10.79
C ASP A 193 -13.74 -20.81 -11.02
N ILE A 194 -13.65 -20.06 -12.12
CA ILE A 194 -14.65 -19.03 -12.49
C ILE A 194 -16.04 -19.65 -12.58
N ALA A 195 -16.15 -20.86 -13.14
CA ALA A 195 -17.40 -21.60 -13.22
C ALA A 195 -17.95 -22.01 -11.83
N LYS A 196 -17.08 -22.19 -10.83
CA LYS A 196 -17.49 -22.46 -9.43
C LYS A 196 -18.01 -21.18 -8.79
N MET A 197 -17.35 -20.04 -9.01
CA MET A 197 -17.83 -18.73 -8.54
C MET A 197 -19.20 -18.39 -9.14
N GLN A 198 -19.41 -18.64 -10.44
CA GLN A 198 -20.70 -18.41 -11.09
C GLN A 198 -21.80 -19.29 -10.48
N GLN A 199 -21.51 -20.57 -10.20
CA GLN A 199 -22.46 -21.44 -9.49
C GLN A 199 -22.81 -20.93 -8.09
N VAL A 200 -21.87 -20.30 -7.38
CA VAL A 200 -22.16 -19.64 -6.09
C VAL A 200 -23.08 -18.45 -6.30
N ILE A 201 -22.87 -17.62 -7.32
CA ILE A 201 -23.74 -16.48 -7.64
C ILE A 201 -25.16 -16.95 -8.01
N ASP A 202 -25.27 -18.00 -8.85
CA ASP A 202 -26.56 -18.48 -9.35
C ASP A 202 -27.37 -19.23 -8.28
N LYS A 203 -26.70 -19.96 -7.37
CA LYS A 203 -27.35 -20.71 -6.28
C LYS A 203 -27.50 -19.88 -5.01
N GLY A 204 -26.58 -18.94 -4.79
CA GLY A 204 -26.49 -18.15 -3.58
C GLY A 204 -27.52 -17.04 -3.60
N ASP A 205 -28.23 -16.87 -2.48
CA ASP A 205 -29.11 -15.73 -2.27
C ASP A 205 -28.28 -14.50 -1.82
N ILE A 206 -27.37 -14.07 -2.71
CA ILE A 206 -26.56 -12.88 -2.47
C ILE A 206 -27.42 -11.66 -2.80
N GLY A 207 -27.95 -11.03 -1.76
CA GLY A 207 -28.78 -9.84 -1.95
C GLY A 207 -28.05 -8.73 -2.73
N PRO A 208 -28.74 -8.00 -3.63
CA PRO A 208 -28.13 -6.97 -4.48
C PRO A 208 -27.57 -5.76 -3.70
N LYS A 209 -27.78 -5.69 -2.39
CA LYS A 209 -27.23 -4.66 -1.50
C LYS A 209 -25.99 -5.11 -0.73
N LYS A 210 -25.59 -6.38 -0.84
CA LYS A 210 -24.41 -6.96 -0.17
C LYS A 210 -23.14 -6.59 -0.94
N LYS A 211 -22.82 -5.29 -0.96
CA LYS A 211 -21.71 -4.71 -1.73
C LYS A 211 -20.40 -5.49 -1.54
N ASP A 212 -20.03 -5.82 -0.31
CA ASP A 212 -18.74 -6.43 -0.02
C ASP A 212 -18.61 -7.86 -0.58
N ALA A 213 -19.71 -8.63 -0.54
CA ALA A 213 -19.75 -9.95 -1.18
C ALA A 213 -19.57 -9.84 -2.71
N TRP A 214 -20.22 -8.85 -3.35
CA TRP A 214 -20.06 -8.60 -4.78
C TRP A 214 -18.68 -8.08 -5.15
N LEU A 215 -18.07 -7.25 -4.29
CA LEU A 215 -16.69 -6.82 -4.45
C LEU A 215 -15.72 -8.00 -4.35
N ALA A 216 -15.95 -8.94 -3.43
CA ALA A 216 -15.11 -10.13 -3.27
C ALA A 216 -15.01 -10.94 -4.57
N PHE A 217 -16.13 -11.17 -5.29
CA PHE A 217 -16.05 -11.84 -6.60
C PHE A 217 -15.25 -11.06 -7.64
N GLY A 218 -15.35 -9.72 -7.66
CA GLY A 218 -14.55 -8.90 -8.56
C GLY A 218 -13.07 -8.93 -8.23
N ILE A 219 -12.72 -8.95 -6.93
CA ILE A 219 -11.34 -9.06 -6.46
C ILE A 219 -10.78 -10.43 -6.82
N VAL A 220 -11.53 -11.51 -6.58
CA VAL A 220 -11.07 -12.87 -6.88
C VAL A 220 -10.97 -13.14 -8.38
N LEU A 221 -11.80 -12.51 -9.22
CA LEU A 221 -11.56 -12.50 -10.67
C LEU A 221 -10.20 -11.87 -11.03
N CYS A 222 -9.82 -10.79 -10.35
CA CYS A 222 -8.49 -10.19 -10.54
C CYS A 222 -7.37 -11.07 -9.97
N VAL A 223 -7.59 -11.82 -8.88
CA VAL A 223 -6.63 -12.81 -8.37
C VAL A 223 -6.37 -13.89 -9.42
N ILE A 224 -7.43 -14.44 -10.02
CA ILE A 224 -7.32 -15.42 -11.10
C ILE A 224 -6.55 -14.82 -12.27
N LEU A 225 -6.91 -13.61 -12.71
CA LEU A 225 -6.21 -12.95 -13.81
C LEU A 225 -4.71 -12.74 -13.52
N ALA A 226 -4.36 -12.38 -12.29
CA ALA A 226 -2.96 -12.21 -11.89
C ALA A 226 -2.16 -13.53 -11.86
N ASN A 227 -2.84 -14.67 -11.67
CA ASN A 227 -2.22 -16.00 -11.73
C ASN A 227 -2.03 -16.50 -13.17
N GLU A 228 -2.93 -16.11 -14.08
CA GLU A 228 -2.97 -16.62 -15.46
C GLU A 228 -2.23 -15.71 -16.46
N VAL A 229 -2.03 -14.42 -16.12
CA VAL A 229 -1.47 -13.41 -17.03
C VAL A 229 -0.24 -12.74 -16.44
N ASP A 230 0.89 -12.88 -17.14
CA ASP A 230 2.15 -12.22 -16.79
C ASP A 230 2.00 -10.69 -16.81
N GLY A 231 2.70 -10.01 -15.89
CA GLY A 231 2.76 -8.56 -15.83
C GLY A 231 1.56 -7.89 -15.16
N MET A 232 0.71 -8.66 -14.47
CA MET A 232 -0.39 -8.14 -13.67
C MET A 232 0.06 -7.94 -12.22
N GLU A 233 0.05 -6.69 -11.76
CA GLU A 233 0.53 -6.30 -10.43
C GLU A 233 -0.52 -5.55 -9.62
N TRP A 234 -0.75 -5.99 -8.38
CA TRP A 234 -1.64 -5.31 -7.47
C TRP A 234 -1.11 -3.93 -7.06
N HIS A 235 -2.00 -2.96 -7.08
CA HIS A 235 -1.76 -1.58 -6.67
C HIS A 235 -2.93 -1.08 -5.81
N THR A 236 -2.70 0.02 -5.09
CA THR A 236 -3.77 0.75 -4.41
C THR A 236 -4.17 1.96 -5.25
N LEU A 237 -5.45 2.06 -5.56
CA LEU A 237 -6.07 3.28 -6.07
C LEU A 237 -6.43 4.19 -4.90
N ILE A 238 -5.98 5.45 -4.96
CA ILE A 238 -6.43 6.54 -4.09
C ILE A 238 -7.18 7.56 -4.96
N ASP A 239 -8.50 7.57 -4.88
CA ASP A 239 -9.38 8.48 -5.62
C ASP A 239 -10.37 9.17 -4.68
N GLY A 240 -10.01 10.37 -4.21
CA GLY A 240 -10.73 11.06 -3.15
C GLY A 240 -10.75 10.23 -1.87
N ASN A 241 -11.95 9.85 -1.41
CA ASN A 241 -12.13 8.99 -0.23
C ASN A 241 -12.15 7.50 -0.58
N ARG A 242 -12.02 7.14 -1.86
CA ARG A 242 -11.99 5.75 -2.29
C ARG A 242 -10.54 5.27 -2.28
N GLU A 243 -10.28 4.32 -1.41
CA GLU A 243 -9.02 3.58 -1.33
C GLU A 243 -9.36 2.12 -1.59
N ALA A 244 -8.78 1.52 -2.64
CA ALA A 244 -9.18 0.18 -3.09
C ALA A 244 -8.06 -0.55 -3.83
N PRO A 245 -8.01 -1.90 -3.75
CA PRO A 245 -7.11 -2.69 -4.58
C PRO A 245 -7.53 -2.63 -6.04
N VAL A 246 -6.56 -2.48 -6.93
CA VAL A 246 -6.71 -2.52 -8.39
C VAL A 246 -5.56 -3.31 -9.00
N LEU A 247 -5.78 -3.88 -10.18
CA LEU A 247 -4.77 -4.69 -10.86
C LEU A 247 -4.20 -3.90 -12.04
N LEU A 248 -2.90 -3.60 -12.02
CA LEU A 248 -2.19 -2.87 -13.06
C LEU A 248 -1.55 -3.85 -14.04
N ASN A 249 -1.75 -3.65 -15.33
CA ASN A 249 -0.96 -4.29 -16.36
C ASN A 249 0.33 -3.46 -16.58
N THR A 250 1.48 -4.01 -16.21
CA THR A 250 2.77 -3.28 -16.28
C THR A 250 3.28 -3.11 -17.72
N ALA A 251 2.77 -3.88 -18.67
CA ALA A 251 3.12 -3.75 -20.07
C ALA A 251 2.35 -2.62 -20.78
N THR A 252 1.08 -2.40 -20.41
CA THR A 252 0.22 -1.38 -21.07
C THR A 252 0.02 -0.12 -20.23
N GLY A 253 0.20 -0.21 -18.91
CA GLY A 253 -0.14 0.85 -17.95
C GLY A 253 -1.65 0.98 -17.68
N GLU A 254 -2.48 0.12 -18.27
CA GLU A 254 -3.91 0.06 -17.98
C GLU A 254 -4.16 -0.68 -16.67
N TRP A 255 -5.23 -0.32 -15.96
CA TRP A 255 -5.58 -0.95 -14.70
C TRP A 255 -7.05 -1.35 -14.67
N ILE A 256 -7.31 -2.44 -13.94
CA ILE A 256 -8.61 -3.06 -13.79
C ILE A 256 -9.12 -2.75 -12.39
N ASP A 257 -10.37 -2.31 -12.34
CA ASP A 257 -11.09 -2.05 -11.09
C ASP A 257 -11.97 -3.26 -10.75
N PRO A 258 -11.67 -4.01 -9.67
CA PRO A 258 -12.52 -5.11 -9.21
C PRO A 258 -13.99 -4.73 -9.05
N MET A 259 -14.26 -3.48 -8.64
CA MET A 259 -15.62 -2.96 -8.50
C MET A 259 -16.37 -2.87 -9.83
N LYS A 260 -15.68 -2.61 -10.93
CA LYS A 260 -16.31 -2.48 -12.26
C LYS A 260 -16.64 -3.84 -12.86
N LEU A 261 -15.89 -4.88 -12.50
CA LEU A 261 -16.12 -6.25 -12.99
C LEU A 261 -17.48 -6.80 -12.54
N VAL A 262 -17.82 -6.61 -11.25
CA VAL A 262 -18.99 -7.26 -10.64
C VAL A 262 -19.96 -6.25 -10.02
N TRP A 263 -19.57 -5.56 -8.94
CA TRP A 263 -20.48 -4.72 -8.17
C TRP A 263 -21.20 -3.65 -9.00
N SER A 264 -20.49 -3.01 -9.93
CA SER A 264 -21.07 -1.96 -10.77
C SER A 264 -22.19 -2.48 -11.68
N LYS A 265 -22.09 -3.74 -12.15
CA LYS A 265 -23.14 -4.41 -12.93
C LYS A 265 -24.37 -4.70 -12.08
N VAL A 266 -24.16 -5.26 -10.89
CA VAL A 266 -25.24 -5.53 -9.91
C VAL A 266 -25.97 -4.25 -9.52
N LYS A 267 -25.23 -3.18 -9.24
CA LYS A 267 -25.80 -1.87 -8.90
C LYS A 267 -26.66 -1.29 -10.03
N ALA A 268 -26.30 -1.59 -11.29
CA ALA A 268 -27.07 -1.20 -12.47
C ALA A 268 -28.26 -2.15 -12.77
N GLY A 269 -28.47 -3.20 -11.97
CA GLY A 269 -29.50 -4.21 -12.20
C GLY A 269 -29.18 -5.19 -13.32
N ALA A 270 -27.93 -5.23 -13.79
CA ALA A 270 -27.49 -6.19 -14.80
C ALA A 270 -27.18 -7.56 -14.16
N LYS A 271 -27.35 -8.62 -14.95
CA LYS A 271 -26.91 -9.96 -14.58
C LYS A 271 -25.37 -10.02 -14.56
N VAL A 272 -24.82 -10.78 -13.63
CA VAL A 272 -23.38 -11.05 -13.54
C VAL A 272 -23.09 -12.37 -14.25
N GLU A 273 -22.28 -12.29 -15.30
CA GLU A 273 -21.72 -13.43 -16.03
C GLU A 273 -20.19 -13.35 -15.90
N LEU A 274 -19.60 -14.13 -14.99
CA LEU A 274 -18.18 -14.00 -14.64
C LEU A 274 -17.26 -14.41 -15.78
N ALA A 275 -17.58 -15.47 -16.53
CA ALA A 275 -16.79 -15.91 -17.68
C ALA A 275 -16.73 -14.82 -18.76
N GLU A 276 -17.87 -14.27 -19.19
CA GLU A 276 -17.90 -13.16 -20.15
C GLU A 276 -17.17 -11.91 -19.62
N THR A 277 -17.22 -11.68 -18.31
CA THR A 277 -16.51 -10.57 -17.66
C THR A 277 -15.00 -10.76 -17.72
N TYR A 278 -14.53 -11.99 -17.54
CA TYR A 278 -13.12 -12.37 -17.54
C TYR A 278 -12.54 -12.38 -18.97
N ASP A 279 -13.26 -12.99 -19.92
CA ASP A 279 -12.86 -13.04 -21.33
C ASP A 279 -12.67 -11.65 -21.94
N ALA A 280 -13.44 -10.66 -21.48
CA ALA A 280 -13.35 -9.27 -21.94
C ALA A 280 -12.11 -8.51 -21.42
N LEU A 281 -11.25 -9.14 -20.61
CA LEU A 281 -10.02 -8.54 -20.06
C LEU A 281 -8.78 -8.83 -20.94
N PHE A 282 -8.94 -9.62 -22.00
CA PHE A 282 -7.92 -9.97 -23.00
C PHE A 282 -8.18 -9.24 -24.33
#